data_AF-A0A3R6QKY3-F1
#
_entry.id   AF-A0A3R6QKY3-F1
#
_cell.length_a   1.000
_cell.length_b   1.000
_cell.length_c   1.000
_cell.angle_alpha   90.00
_cell.angle_beta   90.00
_cell.angle_gamma   90.00
#
_symmetry.space_group_name_H-M   'P 1'
#
loop_
_entity.id
_entity.type
_entity.pdbx_description
1 polymer ?
#
loop_
_entity_poly.entity_id
_entity_poly.type
_entity_poly.pdbx_seq_one_letter_code
_entity_poly.pdbx_strand_id
1 'polypeptide(L)'
;MKTDNLIAFLDAVEKLKCNTRHSWTSGGRQESVAEHSWRLCVFAWMLRHEIPEVRMERVIELCMFHDIGEALTGDFAVFHKGEREELREEEALRQLTGLLDGAEKEELEGLLSEVREKKTPEARLFAALDKMEALLQHNEAPIESWLPLEYDLQMTYGNEQSEAFAYTKMLRERLRQDSKEKIMREAPEGASEADGEVFYVSTDKKKLQVSRIKELMEQTSWAGDRTLGQCQKAMENSRCYGVYDRNDYQVGYARVLTDYTTTYYLADVIVDEAYRGQGLGRLLLDYITGDGELEGLYGMLHTEDKAGLYEKYGFHIYENNGTDIFMKKVRGDHE
;
A
#
# COMPACT_ATOMS: atom_id res chain seq x y z
N MET A 1 -10.69 46.27 8.72
CA MET A 1 -11.42 45.66 7.59
C MET A 1 -12.73 46.36 7.23
N LYS A 2 -12.89 46.71 5.94
CA LYS A 2 -14.17 47.15 5.34
C LYS A 2 -15.10 45.95 5.06
N THR A 3 -16.41 46.13 5.15
CA THR A 3 -17.40 45.04 4.94
C THR A 3 -17.31 44.40 3.55
N ASP A 4 -17.11 45.19 2.50
CA ASP A 4 -17.01 44.66 1.12
C ASP A 4 -15.77 43.76 0.95
N ASN A 5 -14.66 44.11 1.61
CA ASN A 5 -13.44 43.30 1.61
C ASN A 5 -13.65 41.98 2.36
N LEU A 6 -14.35 42.02 3.51
CA LEU A 6 -14.72 40.81 4.26
C LEU A 6 -15.58 39.88 3.41
N ILE A 7 -16.60 40.41 2.73
CA ILE A 7 -17.48 39.62 1.86
C ILE A 7 -16.66 39.02 0.71
N ALA A 8 -15.84 39.82 0.03
CA ALA A 8 -14.99 39.34 -1.06
C ALA A 8 -14.02 38.23 -0.61
N PHE A 9 -13.44 38.36 0.58
CA PHE A 9 -12.57 37.33 1.15
C PHE A 9 -13.34 36.05 1.45
N LEU A 10 -14.52 36.14 2.08
CA LEU A 10 -15.37 34.98 2.38
C LEU A 10 -15.91 34.30 1.11
N ASP A 11 -16.25 35.08 0.08
CA ASP A 11 -16.68 34.58 -1.23
C ASP A 11 -15.56 33.79 -1.92
N ALA A 12 -14.31 34.22 -1.76
CA ALA A 12 -13.16 33.48 -2.27
C ALA A 12 -12.95 32.18 -1.47
N VAL A 13 -12.91 32.25 -0.14
CA VAL A 13 -12.68 31.09 0.75
C VAL A 13 -13.77 30.03 0.64
N GLU A 14 -15.01 30.40 0.29
CA GLU A 14 -16.11 29.46 0.04
C GLU A 14 -15.74 28.36 -0.96
N LYS A 15 -14.86 28.66 -1.92
CA LYS A 15 -14.39 27.70 -2.94
C LYS A 15 -13.66 26.50 -2.37
N LEU A 16 -13.12 26.57 -1.15
CA LEU A 16 -12.56 25.40 -0.46
C LEU A 16 -13.59 24.29 -0.21
N LYS A 17 -14.89 24.63 -0.16
CA LYS A 17 -15.98 23.64 -0.06
C LYS A 17 -16.21 22.89 -1.37
N CYS A 18 -15.83 23.51 -2.50
CA CYS A 18 -16.04 22.98 -3.84
C CYS A 18 -14.80 22.26 -4.37
N ASN A 19 -13.62 22.74 -4.03
CA ASN A 19 -12.36 22.17 -4.48
C ASN A 19 -12.11 20.87 -3.71
N THR A 20 -11.97 19.77 -4.47
CA THR A 20 -11.79 18.44 -3.91
C THR A 20 -10.33 18.05 -3.89
N ARG A 21 -9.95 17.33 -2.83
CA ARG A 21 -8.67 16.68 -2.67
C ARG A 21 -8.62 15.38 -3.46
N HIS A 22 -7.41 14.84 -3.61
CA HIS A 22 -7.26 13.48 -4.13
C HIS A 22 -7.84 12.41 -3.19
N SER A 23 -7.87 12.68 -1.89
CA SER A 23 -8.42 11.79 -0.87
C SER A 23 -9.92 11.54 -1.03
N TRP A 24 -10.34 10.32 -0.69
CA TRP A 24 -11.74 9.90 -0.71
C TRP A 24 -12.26 9.67 0.70
N THR A 25 -13.51 10.04 0.92
CA THR A 25 -14.26 9.73 2.14
C THR A 25 -14.68 8.26 2.17
N SER A 26 -14.96 7.72 3.35
CA SER A 26 -15.51 6.36 3.51
C SER A 26 -16.87 6.16 2.80
N GLY A 27 -17.60 7.24 2.50
CA GLY A 27 -18.84 7.21 1.73
C GLY A 27 -18.66 7.23 0.21
N GLY A 28 -17.42 7.20 -0.30
CA GLY A 28 -17.12 7.15 -1.73
C GLY A 28 -17.23 8.50 -2.47
N ARG A 29 -17.19 9.63 -1.75
CA ARG A 29 -17.05 10.98 -2.33
C ARG A 29 -15.61 11.47 -2.15
N GLN A 30 -15.08 12.24 -3.09
CA GLN A 30 -13.85 12.98 -2.84
C GLN A 30 -14.05 14.01 -1.72
N GLU A 31 -13.10 14.05 -0.80
CA GLU A 31 -13.02 15.02 0.29
C GLU A 31 -12.77 16.43 -0.28
N SER A 32 -13.34 17.47 0.32
CA SER A 32 -13.05 18.88 0.01
C SER A 32 -11.93 19.42 0.89
N VAL A 33 -11.23 20.46 0.41
CA VAL A 33 -10.15 21.12 1.18
C VAL A 33 -10.68 21.67 2.51
N ALA A 34 -11.93 22.15 2.52
CA ALA A 34 -12.59 22.60 3.74
C ALA A 34 -12.86 21.47 4.75
N GLU A 35 -13.23 20.26 4.28
CA GLU A 35 -13.46 19.09 5.15
C GLU A 35 -12.15 18.60 5.79
N HIS A 36 -11.06 18.51 5.00
CA HIS A 36 -9.70 18.23 5.50
C HIS A 36 -9.30 19.23 6.59
N SER A 37 -9.36 20.53 6.28
CA SER A 37 -8.97 21.59 7.21
C SER A 37 -9.78 21.55 8.51
N TRP A 38 -11.08 21.26 8.42
CA TRP A 38 -11.94 21.10 9.60
C TRP A 38 -11.53 19.89 10.45
N ARG A 39 -11.38 18.70 9.85
CA ARG A 39 -11.02 17.50 10.61
C ARG A 39 -9.61 17.61 11.18
N LEU A 40 -8.68 18.26 10.48
CA LEU A 40 -7.35 18.59 10.98
C LEU A 40 -7.40 19.50 12.22
N CYS A 41 -8.29 20.50 12.26
CA CYS A 41 -8.50 21.33 13.45
C CYS A 41 -9.03 20.52 14.64
N VAL A 42 -9.99 19.61 14.39
CA VAL A 42 -10.50 18.69 15.43
C VAL A 42 -9.38 17.78 15.93
N PHE A 43 -8.57 17.24 15.02
CA PHE A 43 -7.45 16.38 15.32
C PHE A 43 -6.42 17.11 16.20
N ALA A 44 -6.02 18.32 15.82
CA ALA A 44 -5.17 19.18 16.63
C ALA A 44 -5.77 19.40 18.03
N TRP A 45 -7.03 19.83 18.12
CA TRP A 45 -7.70 20.09 19.40
C TRP A 45 -7.70 18.88 20.35
N MET A 46 -7.86 17.66 19.81
CA MET A 46 -7.85 16.43 20.59
C MET A 46 -6.49 16.13 21.23
N LEU A 47 -5.38 16.62 20.66
CA LEU A 47 -4.02 16.36 21.15
C LEU A 47 -3.50 17.38 22.15
N ARG A 48 -4.31 18.37 22.56
CA ARG A 48 -3.87 19.49 23.40
C ARG A 48 -3.28 19.14 24.76
N HIS A 49 -3.58 17.96 25.28
CA HIS A 49 -3.02 17.48 26.54
C HIS A 49 -1.84 16.51 26.36
N GLU A 50 -1.64 16.00 25.14
CA GLU A 50 -0.60 15.03 24.81
C GLU A 50 0.74 15.70 24.50
N ILE A 51 0.71 16.98 24.11
CA ILE A 51 1.89 17.79 23.75
C ILE A 51 1.81 19.16 24.44
N PRO A 52 1.90 19.21 25.79
CA PRO A 52 1.64 20.42 26.58
C PRO A 52 2.64 21.56 26.33
N GLU A 53 3.79 21.28 25.72
CA GLU A 53 4.80 22.26 25.34
C GLU A 53 4.45 23.08 24.08
N VAL A 54 3.42 22.68 23.32
CA VAL A 54 3.00 23.37 22.09
C VAL A 54 1.70 24.15 22.33
N ARG A 55 1.65 25.40 21.85
CA ARG A 55 0.44 26.23 21.93
C ARG A 55 -0.60 25.77 20.90
N MET A 56 -1.58 25.01 21.34
CA MET A 56 -2.54 24.39 20.43
C MET A 56 -3.49 25.35 19.73
N GLU A 57 -3.80 26.50 20.33
CA GLU A 57 -4.59 27.54 19.69
C GLU A 57 -3.91 27.98 18.38
N ARG A 58 -2.59 28.13 18.42
CA ARG A 58 -1.79 28.51 17.26
C ARG A 58 -1.72 27.39 16.22
N VAL A 59 -1.60 26.13 16.64
CA VAL A 59 -1.63 24.99 15.71
C VAL A 59 -2.98 24.92 14.99
N ILE A 60 -4.10 25.13 15.70
CA ILE A 60 -5.44 25.17 15.09
C ILE A 60 -5.56 26.31 14.07
N GLU A 61 -4.98 27.49 14.35
CA GLU A 61 -4.91 28.58 13.36
C GLU A 61 -4.12 28.15 12.11
N LEU A 62 -2.96 27.49 12.28
CA LEU A 62 -2.18 26.97 11.15
C LEU A 62 -3.00 25.95 10.34
N CYS A 63 -3.69 25.01 11.01
CA CYS A 63 -4.58 24.04 10.36
C CYS A 63 -5.70 24.72 9.57
N MET A 64 -6.28 25.80 10.09
CA MET A 64 -7.39 26.49 9.45
C MET A 64 -6.99 27.20 8.14
N PHE A 65 -5.76 27.70 8.06
CA PHE A 65 -5.34 28.60 6.99
C PHE A 65 -4.27 28.03 6.05
N HIS A 66 -3.66 26.87 6.35
CA HIS A 66 -2.55 26.34 5.55
C HIS A 66 -2.86 26.17 4.05
N ASP A 67 -4.03 25.61 3.73
CA ASP A 67 -4.47 25.34 2.35
C ASP A 67 -5.41 26.45 1.81
N ILE A 68 -5.46 27.65 2.43
CA ILE A 68 -6.39 28.70 2.00
C ILE A 68 -6.18 29.14 0.54
N GLY A 69 -4.95 29.04 0.03
CA GLY A 69 -4.60 29.32 -1.36
C GLY A 69 -5.33 28.42 -2.37
N GLU A 70 -5.67 27.20 -1.95
CA GLU A 70 -6.37 26.22 -2.79
C GLU A 70 -7.77 26.68 -3.17
N ALA A 71 -8.33 27.71 -2.52
CA ALA A 71 -9.56 28.35 -2.94
C ALA A 71 -9.48 28.87 -4.37
N LEU A 72 -8.31 29.35 -4.81
CA LEU A 72 -8.09 29.92 -6.14
C LEU A 72 -7.38 28.95 -7.09
N THR A 73 -6.50 28.08 -6.60
CA THR A 73 -5.74 27.15 -7.45
C THR A 73 -6.43 25.80 -7.67
N GLY A 74 -7.30 25.38 -6.75
CA GLY A 74 -7.65 23.97 -6.56
C GLY A 74 -6.56 23.22 -5.78
N ASP A 75 -6.82 21.96 -5.43
CA ASP A 75 -5.84 21.07 -4.79
C ASP A 75 -4.87 20.51 -5.85
N PHE A 76 -3.58 20.69 -5.62
CA PHE A 76 -2.54 20.00 -6.38
C PHE A 76 -2.02 18.82 -5.56
N ALA A 77 -2.37 17.61 -6.00
CA ALA A 77 -1.87 16.38 -5.38
C ALA A 77 -0.33 16.41 -5.28
N VAL A 78 0.20 15.84 -4.20
CA VAL A 78 1.64 15.88 -3.85
C VAL A 78 2.54 15.45 -5.02
N PHE A 79 2.11 14.50 -5.86
CA PHE A 79 2.88 13.97 -7.00
C PHE A 79 2.94 14.91 -8.21
N HIS A 80 2.10 15.94 -8.22
CA HIS A 80 1.98 16.89 -9.32
C HIS A 80 2.50 18.28 -8.96
N LYS A 81 3.05 18.48 -7.75
CA LYS A 81 3.66 19.76 -7.36
C LYS A 81 5.02 19.94 -8.02
N GLY A 82 5.15 21.00 -8.82
CA GLY A 82 6.40 21.49 -9.40
C GLY A 82 6.52 23.01 -9.29
N GLU A 83 7.60 23.59 -9.84
CA GLU A 83 7.89 25.04 -9.73
C GLU A 83 6.75 25.92 -10.25
N ARG A 84 6.05 25.49 -11.29
CA ARG A 84 4.93 26.25 -11.86
C ARG A 84 3.74 26.30 -10.91
N GLU A 85 3.44 25.18 -10.25
CA GLU A 85 2.35 25.05 -9.29
C GLU A 85 2.65 25.86 -8.03
N GLU A 86 3.89 25.84 -7.54
CA GLU A 86 4.35 26.68 -6.42
C GLU A 86 4.16 28.18 -6.70
N LEU A 87 4.55 28.65 -7.90
CA LEU A 87 4.35 30.04 -8.31
C LEU A 87 2.86 30.43 -8.36
N ARG A 88 1.97 29.49 -8.73
CA ARG A 88 0.52 29.72 -8.74
C ARG A 88 -0.06 29.77 -7.33
N GLU A 89 0.40 28.90 -6.43
CA GLU A 89 0.02 28.94 -5.02
C GLU A 89 0.45 30.26 -4.37
N GLU A 90 1.68 30.72 -4.61
CA GLU A 90 2.14 32.02 -4.11
C GLU A 90 1.29 33.19 -4.62
N GLU A 91 0.97 33.19 -5.91
CA GLU A 91 0.13 34.23 -6.51
C GLU A 91 -1.29 34.21 -5.95
N ALA A 92 -1.88 33.02 -5.76
CA ALA A 92 -3.17 32.86 -5.13
C ALA A 92 -3.20 33.39 -3.69
N LEU A 93 -2.18 33.07 -2.89
CA LEU A 93 -2.06 33.61 -1.54
C LEU A 93 -1.94 35.13 -1.55
N ARG A 94 -1.14 35.72 -2.45
CA ARG A 94 -1.04 37.19 -2.60
C ARG A 94 -2.38 37.83 -2.96
N GLN A 95 -3.16 37.21 -3.84
CA GLN A 95 -4.49 37.70 -4.21
C GLN A 95 -5.46 37.65 -3.02
N LEU A 96 -5.49 36.54 -2.27
CA LEU A 96 -6.34 36.38 -1.09
C LEU A 96 -5.96 37.36 0.03
N THR A 97 -4.67 37.44 0.41
CA THR A 97 -4.23 38.37 1.47
C THR A 97 -4.34 39.83 1.04
N GLY A 98 -4.34 40.10 -0.28
CA GLY A 98 -4.59 41.41 -0.86
C GLY A 98 -6.01 41.96 -0.63
N LEU A 99 -6.98 41.09 -0.30
CA LEU A 99 -8.34 41.50 0.07
C LEU A 99 -8.42 42.01 1.51
N LEU A 100 -7.45 41.65 2.35
CA LEU A 100 -7.40 42.05 3.77
C LEU A 100 -6.60 43.35 3.94
N ASP A 101 -6.84 44.03 5.07
CA ASP A 101 -6.09 45.22 5.50
C ASP A 101 -5.74 45.13 6.99
N GLY A 102 -4.79 45.95 7.43
CA GLY A 102 -4.45 46.08 8.85
C GLY A 102 -3.94 44.78 9.52
N ALA A 103 -4.38 44.56 10.75
CA ALA A 103 -3.88 43.49 11.61
C ALA A 103 -4.23 42.09 11.06
N GLU A 104 -5.43 41.94 10.47
CA GLU A 104 -5.90 40.67 9.93
C GLU A 104 -5.03 40.18 8.76
N LYS A 105 -4.56 41.12 7.93
CA LYS A 105 -3.62 40.80 6.85
C LYS A 105 -2.27 40.35 7.39
N GLU A 106 -1.71 41.12 8.32
CA GLU A 106 -0.40 40.83 8.92
C GLU A 106 -0.40 39.48 9.64
N GLU A 107 -1.48 39.16 10.35
CA GLU A 107 -1.63 37.90 11.06
C GLU A 107 -1.73 36.70 10.11
N LEU A 108 -2.55 36.79 9.06
CA LEU A 108 -2.69 35.72 8.06
C LEU A 108 -1.38 35.52 7.27
N GLU A 109 -0.71 36.59 6.85
CA GLU A 109 0.59 36.48 6.17
C GLU A 109 1.67 35.87 7.08
N GLY A 110 1.63 36.19 8.38
CA GLY A 110 2.48 35.58 9.40
C GLY A 110 2.23 34.08 9.57
N LEU A 111 0.96 33.67 9.66
CA LEU A 111 0.56 32.25 9.70
C LEU A 111 1.06 31.48 8.47
N LEU A 112 0.84 32.03 7.27
CA LEU A 112 1.27 31.41 6.01
C LEU A 112 2.80 31.31 5.91
N SER A 113 3.54 32.31 6.43
CA SER A 113 5.00 32.22 6.51
C SER A 113 5.45 31.13 7.47
N GLU A 114 4.81 31.02 8.63
CA GLU A 114 5.10 30.00 9.63
C GLU A 114 4.87 28.57 9.09
N VAL A 115 3.77 28.35 8.35
CA VAL A 115 3.48 27.09 7.63
C VAL A 115 4.59 26.74 6.64
N ARG A 116 5.08 27.72 5.86
CA ARG A 116 6.15 27.49 4.87
C ARG A 116 7.49 27.17 5.54
N GLU A 117 7.83 27.89 6.59
CA GLU A 117 9.13 27.79 7.24
C GLU A 117 9.29 26.53 8.10
N LYS A 118 8.20 26.04 8.73
CA LYS A 118 8.19 24.80 9.55
C LYS A 118 9.22 24.78 10.68
N LYS A 119 9.54 25.94 11.26
CA LYS A 119 10.58 26.09 12.30
C LYS A 119 10.03 26.05 13.72
N THR A 120 8.85 26.62 13.94
CA THR A 120 8.24 26.70 15.28
C THR A 120 7.75 25.31 15.72
N PRO A 121 7.69 25.03 17.04
CA PRO A 121 7.07 23.80 17.54
C PRO A 121 5.64 23.61 16.98
N GLU A 122 4.88 24.69 16.89
CA GLU A 122 3.52 24.73 16.34
C GLU A 122 3.50 24.32 14.86
N ALA A 123 4.35 24.91 14.03
CA ALA A 123 4.43 24.58 12.60
C ALA A 123 4.93 23.15 12.35
N ARG A 124 5.86 22.66 13.19
CA ARG A 124 6.34 21.27 13.13
C ARG A 124 5.24 20.29 13.51
N LEU A 125 4.45 20.60 14.54
CA LEU A 125 3.32 19.77 14.94
C LEU A 125 2.25 19.77 13.84
N PHE A 126 1.84 20.96 13.37
CA PHE A 126 0.92 21.11 12.23
C PHE A 126 1.38 20.26 11.03
N ALA A 127 2.65 20.36 10.64
CA ALA A 127 3.18 19.63 9.50
C ALA A 127 3.17 18.12 9.70
N ALA A 128 3.24 17.61 10.93
CA ALA A 128 3.07 16.19 11.22
C ALA A 128 1.59 15.77 11.14
N LEU A 129 0.70 16.59 11.71
CA LEU A 129 -0.74 16.31 11.75
C LEU A 129 -1.36 16.34 10.36
N ASP A 130 -1.02 17.32 9.51
CA ASP A 130 -1.51 17.41 8.12
C ASP A 130 -1.25 16.11 7.34
N LYS A 131 -0.05 15.56 7.47
CA LYS A 131 0.35 14.31 6.80
C LYS A 131 -0.43 13.13 7.36
N MET A 132 -0.52 13.02 8.68
CA MET A 132 -1.23 11.93 9.35
C MET A 132 -2.73 11.96 9.09
N GLU A 133 -3.32 13.14 8.96
CA GLU A 133 -4.72 13.33 8.58
C GLU A 133 -4.99 12.67 7.21
N ALA A 134 -4.16 12.98 6.21
CA ALA A 134 -4.27 12.37 4.89
C ALA A 134 -4.13 10.84 4.94
N LEU A 135 -3.17 10.31 5.71
CA LEU A 135 -2.99 8.86 5.88
C LEU A 135 -4.22 8.20 6.51
N LEU A 136 -4.79 8.85 7.53
CA LEU A 136 -6.00 8.41 8.22
C LEU A 136 -7.20 8.42 7.26
N GLN A 137 -7.37 9.48 6.46
CA GLN A 137 -8.43 9.54 5.45
C GLN A 137 -8.31 8.42 4.43
N HIS A 138 -7.11 8.14 3.92
CA HIS A 138 -6.89 7.02 3.01
C HIS A 138 -7.20 5.68 3.68
N ASN A 139 -6.87 5.50 4.97
CA ASN A 139 -7.23 4.28 5.71
C ASN A 139 -8.75 4.11 5.85
N GLU A 140 -9.52 5.20 5.98
CA GLU A 140 -10.98 5.18 6.03
C GLU A 140 -11.67 5.03 4.66
N ALA A 141 -11.01 5.49 3.58
CA ALA A 141 -11.52 5.39 2.21
C ALA A 141 -11.68 3.92 1.75
N PRO A 142 -12.43 3.62 0.68
CA PRO A 142 -12.34 2.31 0.03
C PRO A 142 -10.93 2.05 -0.52
N ILE A 143 -10.40 0.81 -0.44
CA ILE A 143 -9.03 0.54 -0.89
C ILE A 143 -8.88 0.65 -2.42
N GLU A 144 -9.96 0.42 -3.15
CA GLU A 144 -10.04 0.61 -4.59
C GLU A 144 -9.86 2.07 -5.03
N SER A 145 -10.00 3.02 -4.10
CA SER A 145 -9.69 4.42 -4.37
C SER A 145 -8.19 4.69 -4.32
N TRP A 146 -7.37 3.74 -3.84
CA TRP A 146 -5.94 3.94 -3.70
C TRP A 146 -5.21 3.81 -5.04
N LEU A 147 -4.40 4.80 -5.38
CA LEU A 147 -3.45 4.68 -6.49
C LEU A 147 -2.28 3.77 -6.09
N PRO A 148 -1.58 3.14 -7.06
CA PRO A 148 -0.43 2.27 -6.77
C PRO A 148 0.65 2.91 -5.90
N LEU A 149 0.89 4.22 -6.07
CA LEU A 149 1.86 4.99 -5.28
C LEU A 149 1.42 5.24 -3.83
N GLU A 150 0.12 5.17 -3.53
CA GLU A 150 -0.42 5.53 -2.21
C GLU A 150 -0.16 4.46 -1.18
N TYR A 151 0.04 3.22 -1.62
CA TYR A 151 0.51 2.13 -0.76
C TYR A 151 1.88 2.47 -0.17
N ASP A 152 2.82 2.95 -0.99
CA ASP A 152 4.16 3.32 -0.53
C ASP A 152 4.10 4.59 0.33
N LEU A 153 3.18 5.49 -0.01
CA LEU A 153 2.92 6.70 0.74
C LEU A 153 2.41 6.42 2.15
N GLN A 154 1.52 5.45 2.29
CA GLN A 154 1.04 4.99 3.59
C GLN A 154 2.16 4.47 4.50
N MET A 155 3.26 4.01 3.91
CA MET A 155 4.44 3.56 4.65
C MET A 155 5.43 4.69 4.94
N THR A 156 5.53 5.69 4.06
CA THR A 156 6.65 6.65 4.05
C THR A 156 6.28 8.10 4.36
N TYR A 157 5.07 8.52 4.02
CA TYR A 157 4.65 9.91 4.14
C TYR A 157 4.57 10.34 5.60
N GLY A 158 5.04 11.56 5.88
CA GLY A 158 5.05 12.12 7.23
C GLY A 158 6.10 11.52 8.18
N ASN A 159 6.97 10.59 7.74
CA ASN A 159 7.95 9.96 8.63
C ASN A 159 8.86 10.99 9.31
N GLU A 160 9.51 11.86 8.54
CA GLU A 160 10.38 12.91 9.09
C GLU A 160 9.64 13.87 10.01
N GLN A 161 8.45 14.32 9.61
CA GLN A 161 7.66 15.31 10.38
C GLN A 161 7.17 14.71 11.69
N SER A 162 6.82 13.42 11.71
CA SER A 162 6.33 12.72 12.90
C SER A 162 7.37 12.56 14.01
N GLU A 163 8.66 12.66 13.68
CA GLU A 163 9.77 12.61 14.66
C GLU A 163 9.85 13.87 15.53
N ALA A 164 9.04 14.90 15.25
CA ALA A 164 9.08 16.16 15.98
C ALA A 164 8.70 16.01 17.47
N PHE A 165 7.78 15.09 17.78
CA PHE A 165 7.30 14.83 19.14
C PHE A 165 7.14 13.32 19.38
N ALA A 166 7.30 12.89 20.63
CA ALA A 166 7.17 11.47 21.00
C ALA A 166 5.77 10.91 20.65
N TYR A 167 4.72 11.71 20.90
CA TYR A 167 3.35 11.33 20.59
C TYR A 167 3.11 11.17 19.08
N THR A 168 3.56 12.13 18.27
CA THR A 168 3.41 12.07 16.81
C THR A 168 4.13 10.87 16.21
N LYS A 169 5.30 10.50 16.76
CA LYS A 169 6.03 9.31 16.36
C LYS A 169 5.22 8.03 16.64
N MET A 170 4.72 7.88 17.87
CA MET A 170 3.89 6.74 18.25
C MET A 170 2.62 6.64 17.39
N LEU A 171 1.95 7.77 17.15
CA LEU A 171 0.75 7.81 16.33
C LEU A 171 1.04 7.44 14.87
N ARG A 172 2.17 7.90 14.31
CA ARG A 172 2.56 7.55 12.95
C ARG A 172 2.81 6.06 12.77
N GLU A 173 3.44 5.41 13.74
CA GLU A 173 3.63 3.95 13.76
C GLU A 173 2.28 3.23 13.81
N ARG A 174 1.35 3.72 14.63
CA ARG A 174 0.00 3.14 14.71
C ARG A 174 -0.75 3.25 13.38
N LEU A 175 -0.71 4.41 12.72
CA LEU A 175 -1.33 4.58 11.40
C LEU A 175 -0.70 3.68 10.34
N ARG A 176 0.61 3.46 10.40
CA ARG A 176 1.29 2.51 9.50
C ARG A 176 0.75 1.09 9.68
N GLN A 177 0.55 0.70 10.93
CA GLN A 177 0.00 -0.61 11.25
C GLN A 177 -1.44 -0.75 10.75
N ASP A 178 -2.29 0.28 10.95
CA ASP A 178 -3.67 0.28 10.44
C ASP A 178 -3.69 0.15 8.90
N SER A 179 -2.76 0.80 8.19
CA SER A 179 -2.61 0.68 6.74
C SER A 179 -2.23 -0.75 6.33
N LYS A 180 -1.27 -1.38 7.01
CA LYS A 180 -0.89 -2.78 6.75
C LYS A 180 -2.07 -3.73 6.95
N GLU A 181 -2.80 -3.57 8.05
CA GLU A 181 -3.97 -4.38 8.37
C GLU A 181 -5.07 -4.22 7.31
N LYS A 182 -5.31 -2.99 6.85
CA LYS A 182 -6.23 -2.74 5.75
C LYS A 182 -5.79 -3.44 4.47
N ILE A 183 -4.53 -3.25 4.05
CA ILE A 183 -4.02 -3.87 2.82
C ILE A 183 -4.22 -5.39 2.89
N MET A 184 -3.94 -6.02 4.03
CA MET A 184 -4.14 -7.46 4.20
C MET A 184 -5.60 -7.88 4.21
N ARG A 185 -6.45 -7.13 4.90
CA ARG A 185 -7.88 -7.46 4.99
C ARG A 185 -8.55 -7.43 3.62
N GLU A 186 -8.14 -6.50 2.76
CA GLU A 186 -8.70 -6.34 1.42
C GLU A 186 -7.91 -7.12 0.34
N ALA A 187 -6.84 -7.81 0.72
CA ALA A 187 -6.06 -8.60 -0.21
C ALA A 187 -6.83 -9.87 -0.66
N PRO A 188 -6.50 -10.41 -1.86
CA PRO A 188 -7.09 -11.66 -2.31
C PRO A 188 -6.87 -12.82 -1.33
N GLU A 189 -7.76 -13.82 -1.36
CA GLU A 189 -7.60 -15.03 -0.57
C GLU A 189 -6.25 -15.71 -0.86
N GLY A 190 -5.56 -16.14 0.19
CA GLY A 190 -4.20 -16.68 0.08
C GLY A 190 -3.09 -15.62 0.02
N ALA A 191 -3.40 -14.35 0.34
CA ALA A 191 -2.41 -13.30 0.47
C ALA A 191 -1.54 -13.43 1.73
N SER A 192 -0.28 -13.00 1.63
CA SER A 192 0.68 -12.91 2.73
C SER A 192 1.64 -11.73 2.53
N GLU A 193 2.17 -11.19 3.64
CA GLU A 193 3.26 -10.20 3.58
C GLU A 193 4.56 -10.94 3.26
N ALA A 194 5.33 -10.40 2.34
CA ALA A 194 6.70 -10.78 2.09
C ALA A 194 7.49 -9.51 1.80
N ASP A 195 8.51 -9.23 2.63
CA ASP A 195 9.40 -8.06 2.50
C ASP A 195 8.67 -6.70 2.40
N GLY A 196 7.53 -6.56 3.08
CA GLY A 196 6.72 -5.33 3.06
C GLY A 196 5.77 -5.19 1.87
N GLU A 197 5.76 -6.15 0.95
CA GLU A 197 4.80 -6.25 -0.14
C GLU A 197 3.77 -7.36 0.11
N VAL A 198 2.62 -7.25 -0.57
CA VAL A 198 1.56 -8.25 -0.50
C VAL A 198 1.59 -9.09 -1.76
N PHE A 199 1.72 -10.40 -1.55
CA PHE A 199 1.63 -11.40 -2.60
C PHE A 199 0.52 -12.36 -2.29
N TYR A 200 -0.12 -12.90 -3.33
CA TYR A 200 -1.18 -13.88 -3.17
C TYR A 200 -1.01 -15.06 -4.12
N VAL A 201 -1.56 -16.21 -3.72
CA VAL A 201 -1.58 -17.43 -4.55
C VAL A 201 -2.97 -17.63 -5.12
N SER A 202 -3.06 -18.00 -6.40
CA SER A 202 -4.34 -18.32 -7.05
C SER A 202 -4.23 -19.58 -7.90
N THR A 203 -5.29 -20.39 -7.86
CA THR A 203 -5.51 -21.55 -8.73
C THR A 203 -6.43 -21.24 -9.93
N ASP A 204 -6.92 -20.00 -10.06
CA ASP A 204 -7.72 -19.58 -11.21
C ASP A 204 -6.86 -19.58 -12.49
N LYS A 205 -7.11 -20.53 -13.37
CA LYS A 205 -6.41 -20.67 -14.64
C LYS A 205 -6.52 -19.43 -15.54
N LYS A 206 -7.55 -18.59 -15.38
CA LYS A 206 -7.71 -17.36 -16.15
C LYS A 206 -6.70 -16.28 -15.76
N LYS A 207 -6.16 -16.33 -14.54
CA LYS A 207 -5.10 -15.42 -14.07
C LYS A 207 -3.71 -15.82 -14.54
N LEU A 208 -3.51 -17.03 -15.08
CA LEU A 208 -2.19 -17.49 -15.48
C LEU A 208 -1.66 -16.70 -16.68
N GLN A 209 -0.48 -16.11 -16.52
CA GLN A 209 0.18 -15.32 -17.56
C GLN A 209 1.17 -16.20 -18.31
N VAL A 210 0.73 -16.82 -19.40
CA VAL A 210 1.48 -17.86 -20.13
C VAL A 210 2.87 -17.38 -20.57
N SER A 211 2.97 -16.16 -21.09
CA SER A 211 4.26 -15.57 -21.47
C SER A 211 5.20 -15.43 -20.27
N ARG A 212 4.67 -14.99 -19.13
CA ARG A 212 5.43 -14.85 -17.88
C ARG A 212 5.85 -16.20 -17.32
N ILE A 213 4.98 -17.21 -17.35
CA ILE A 213 5.32 -18.58 -16.96
C ILE A 213 6.44 -19.12 -17.84
N LYS A 214 6.41 -18.88 -19.15
CA LYS A 214 7.51 -19.26 -20.05
C LYS A 214 8.82 -18.59 -19.62
N GLU A 215 8.80 -17.29 -19.31
CA GLU A 215 9.99 -16.56 -18.83
C GLU A 215 10.48 -17.10 -17.48
N LEU A 216 9.59 -17.51 -16.57
CA LEU A 216 9.96 -18.19 -15.33
C LEU A 216 10.62 -19.55 -15.59
N MET A 217 10.09 -20.33 -16.55
CA MET A 217 10.67 -21.63 -16.91
C MET A 217 12.09 -21.46 -17.49
N GLU A 218 12.36 -20.41 -18.26
CA GLU A 218 13.70 -20.08 -18.79
C GLU A 218 14.77 -19.92 -17.69
N GLN A 219 14.38 -19.63 -16.45
CA GLN A 219 15.28 -19.52 -15.30
C GLN A 219 15.60 -20.87 -14.63
N THR A 220 15.19 -22.00 -15.21
CA THR A 220 15.29 -23.33 -14.60
C THR A 220 16.13 -24.29 -15.43
N SER A 221 16.84 -25.21 -14.77
CA SER A 221 17.61 -26.29 -15.44
C SER A 221 16.69 -27.33 -16.09
N TRP A 222 15.51 -27.57 -15.54
CA TRP A 222 14.61 -28.66 -15.93
C TRP A 222 13.55 -28.29 -16.99
N ALA A 223 13.30 -27.00 -17.20
CA ALA A 223 12.23 -26.53 -18.10
C ALA A 223 12.62 -25.35 -19.00
N GLY A 224 13.89 -24.94 -19.01
CA GLY A 224 14.34 -23.72 -19.68
C GLY A 224 14.17 -23.69 -21.21
N ASP A 225 14.04 -24.85 -21.85
CA ASP A 225 13.86 -24.99 -23.29
C ASP A 225 12.38 -25.09 -23.73
N ARG A 226 11.43 -25.04 -22.79
CA ARG A 226 10.00 -25.19 -23.11
C ARG A 226 9.50 -24.04 -23.96
N THR A 227 8.86 -24.40 -25.07
CA THR A 227 8.14 -23.44 -25.91
C THR A 227 6.88 -22.93 -25.22
N LEU A 228 6.42 -21.74 -25.62
CA LEU A 228 5.18 -21.14 -25.12
C LEU A 228 3.97 -22.09 -25.28
N GLY A 229 3.90 -22.82 -26.40
CA GLY A 229 2.85 -23.83 -26.63
C GLY A 229 2.95 -25.05 -25.71
N GLN A 230 4.15 -25.48 -25.33
CA GLN A 230 4.33 -26.54 -24.33
C GLN A 230 3.92 -26.07 -22.93
N CYS A 231 4.27 -24.84 -22.54
CA CYS A 231 3.82 -24.24 -21.28
C CYS A 231 2.29 -24.17 -21.23
N GLN A 232 1.65 -23.63 -22.27
CA GLN A 232 0.19 -23.57 -22.41
C GLN A 232 -0.46 -24.95 -22.22
N LYS A 233 0.03 -25.96 -22.96
CA LYS A 233 -0.52 -27.32 -22.89
C LYS A 233 -0.31 -27.95 -21.51
N ALA A 234 0.84 -27.72 -20.86
CA ALA A 234 1.10 -28.21 -19.51
C ALA A 234 0.13 -27.57 -18.49
N MET A 235 -0.13 -26.27 -18.60
CA MET A 235 -1.06 -25.54 -17.74
C MET A 235 -2.51 -26.03 -17.88
N GLU A 236 -2.95 -26.30 -19.11
CA GLU A 236 -4.29 -26.81 -19.39
C GLU A 236 -4.55 -28.17 -18.73
N ASN A 237 -3.54 -29.03 -18.69
CA ASN A 237 -3.64 -30.43 -18.27
C ASN A 237 -3.16 -30.68 -16.83
N SER A 238 -2.96 -29.64 -16.03
CA SER A 238 -2.54 -29.76 -14.62
C SER A 238 -3.30 -28.79 -13.73
N ARG A 239 -3.27 -29.03 -12.42
CA ARG A 239 -3.67 -28.03 -11.42
C ARG A 239 -2.53 -27.03 -11.27
N CYS A 240 -2.77 -25.76 -11.54
CA CYS A 240 -1.74 -24.74 -11.55
C CYS A 240 -1.92 -23.79 -10.38
N TYR A 241 -0.81 -23.28 -9.88
CA TYR A 241 -0.75 -22.29 -8.82
C TYR A 241 0.15 -21.16 -9.31
N GLY A 242 -0.38 -19.95 -9.37
CA GLY A 242 0.39 -18.74 -9.65
C GLY A 242 0.60 -17.94 -8.37
N VAL A 243 1.79 -17.37 -8.19
CA VAL A 243 2.04 -16.33 -7.17
C VAL A 243 2.02 -15.00 -7.88
N TYR A 244 1.28 -14.04 -7.34
CA TYR A 244 1.05 -12.73 -7.92
C TYR A 244 1.40 -11.64 -6.92
N ASP A 245 1.91 -10.51 -7.43
CA ASP A 245 1.93 -9.27 -6.66
C ASP A 245 0.51 -8.64 -6.61
N ARG A 246 0.37 -7.52 -5.90
CA ARG A 246 -0.91 -6.79 -5.80
C ARG A 246 -1.45 -6.25 -7.14
N ASN A 247 -0.61 -6.12 -8.16
CA ASN A 247 -0.98 -5.61 -9.48
C ASN A 247 -1.32 -6.76 -10.46
N ASP A 248 -1.56 -7.95 -9.93
CA ASP A 248 -1.77 -9.19 -10.69
C ASP A 248 -0.56 -9.58 -11.55
N TYR A 249 0.66 -9.09 -11.29
CA TYR A 249 1.87 -9.52 -12.01
C TYR A 249 2.37 -10.86 -11.46
N GLN A 250 2.56 -11.85 -12.34
CA GLN A 250 2.92 -13.20 -11.92
C GLN A 250 4.43 -13.33 -11.62
N VAL A 251 4.76 -13.59 -10.36
CA VAL A 251 6.15 -13.69 -9.85
C VAL A 251 6.56 -15.12 -9.46
N GLY A 252 5.61 -16.05 -9.45
CA GLY A 252 5.87 -17.45 -9.15
C GLY A 252 4.88 -18.40 -9.80
N TYR A 253 5.27 -19.68 -9.87
CA TYR A 253 4.48 -20.71 -10.50
C TYR A 253 4.79 -22.08 -9.89
N ALA A 254 3.77 -22.93 -9.80
CA ALA A 254 3.90 -24.36 -9.58
C ALA A 254 2.73 -25.08 -10.26
N ARG A 255 2.88 -26.37 -10.49
CA ARG A 255 1.77 -27.20 -10.91
C ARG A 255 1.78 -28.58 -10.28
N VAL A 256 0.60 -29.17 -10.24
CA VAL A 256 0.36 -30.51 -9.71
C VAL A 256 -0.32 -31.34 -10.79
N LEU A 257 0.29 -32.48 -11.12
CA LEU A 257 -0.31 -33.50 -11.97
C LEU A 257 -1.04 -34.48 -11.06
N THR A 258 -2.34 -34.65 -11.23
CA THR A 258 -3.14 -35.49 -10.35
C THR A 258 -4.41 -35.98 -11.03
N ASP A 259 -4.93 -37.10 -10.54
CA ASP A 259 -6.28 -37.61 -10.80
C ASP A 259 -7.30 -37.18 -9.72
N TYR A 260 -6.87 -36.34 -8.76
CA TYR A 260 -7.64 -35.85 -7.62
C TYR A 260 -8.15 -36.94 -6.67
N THR A 261 -7.62 -38.15 -6.77
CA THR A 261 -8.15 -39.30 -6.03
C THR A 261 -7.05 -40.11 -5.35
N THR A 262 -5.97 -40.43 -6.04
CA THR A 262 -5.01 -41.44 -5.57
C THR A 262 -3.64 -40.87 -5.27
N THR A 263 -3.17 -39.97 -6.13
CA THR A 263 -1.80 -39.46 -6.09
C THR A 263 -1.68 -38.10 -6.77
N TYR A 264 -0.63 -37.37 -6.40
CA TYR A 264 -0.24 -36.18 -7.10
C TYR A 264 1.29 -36.09 -7.25
N TYR A 265 1.72 -35.41 -8.31
CA TYR A 265 3.11 -35.08 -8.55
C TYR A 265 3.26 -33.55 -8.58
N LEU A 266 4.02 -33.00 -7.63
CA LEU A 266 4.34 -31.59 -7.56
C LEU A 266 5.52 -31.28 -8.50
N ALA A 267 5.29 -30.41 -9.47
CA ALA A 267 6.24 -30.07 -10.52
C ALA A 267 6.38 -28.55 -10.70
N ASP A 268 7.50 -28.16 -11.29
CA ASP A 268 7.79 -26.80 -11.77
C ASP A 268 7.58 -25.70 -10.72
N VAL A 269 7.95 -25.97 -9.47
CA VAL A 269 7.92 -24.98 -8.39
C VAL A 269 9.04 -23.96 -8.64
N ILE A 270 8.66 -22.72 -8.94
CA ILE A 270 9.59 -21.64 -9.25
C ILE A 270 9.09 -20.30 -8.70
N VAL A 271 10.04 -19.49 -8.25
CA VAL A 271 9.86 -18.06 -7.95
C VAL A 271 10.90 -17.31 -8.77
N ASP A 272 10.47 -16.22 -9.39
CA ASP A 272 11.31 -15.31 -10.15
C ASP A 272 12.54 -14.90 -9.35
N GLU A 273 13.71 -14.90 -9.97
CA GLU A 273 14.98 -14.51 -9.37
C GLU A 273 14.93 -13.17 -8.63
N ALA A 274 14.24 -12.18 -9.20
CA ALA A 274 14.09 -10.86 -8.60
C ALA A 274 13.31 -10.87 -7.27
N TYR A 275 12.51 -11.91 -7.02
CA TYR A 275 11.63 -12.04 -5.86
C TYR A 275 12.04 -13.17 -4.90
N ARG A 276 13.18 -13.84 -5.15
CA ARG A 276 13.70 -14.89 -4.27
C ARG A 276 14.18 -14.31 -2.94
N GLY A 277 14.16 -15.14 -1.89
CA GLY A 277 14.58 -14.74 -0.54
C GLY A 277 13.48 -14.07 0.29
N GLN A 278 12.36 -13.68 -0.33
CA GLN A 278 11.24 -13.03 0.36
C GLN A 278 10.24 -14.02 0.99
N GLY A 279 10.44 -15.32 0.84
CA GLY A 279 9.56 -16.35 1.40
C GLY A 279 8.43 -16.82 0.49
N LEU A 280 8.34 -16.34 -0.75
CA LEU A 280 7.28 -16.71 -1.71
C LEU A 280 7.22 -18.20 -2.05
N GLY A 281 8.37 -18.90 -2.02
CA GLY A 281 8.38 -20.36 -2.19
C GLY A 281 7.69 -21.08 -1.02
N ARG A 282 7.78 -20.53 0.19
CA ARG A 282 7.06 -21.03 1.37
C ARG A 282 5.56 -20.75 1.23
N LEU A 283 5.19 -19.51 0.88
CA LEU A 283 3.81 -19.12 0.61
C LEU A 283 3.13 -20.06 -0.40
N LEU A 284 3.83 -20.37 -1.50
CA LEU A 284 3.33 -21.27 -2.53
C LEU A 284 3.15 -22.71 -2.00
N LEU A 285 4.07 -23.22 -1.19
CA LEU A 285 3.96 -24.56 -0.61
C LEU A 285 2.92 -24.65 0.52
N ASP A 286 2.79 -23.62 1.36
CA ASP A 286 1.74 -23.51 2.36
C ASP A 286 0.37 -23.61 1.68
N TYR A 287 0.17 -22.86 0.59
CA TYR A 287 -1.07 -22.89 -0.19
C TYR A 287 -1.31 -24.27 -0.83
N ILE A 288 -0.31 -24.83 -1.52
CA ILE A 288 -0.44 -26.14 -2.19
C ILE A 288 -0.72 -27.27 -1.20
N THR A 289 -0.06 -27.27 -0.04
CA THR A 289 -0.21 -28.34 0.95
C THR A 289 -1.45 -28.20 1.82
N GLY A 290 -2.03 -27.00 1.89
CA GLY A 290 -3.35 -26.73 2.46
C GLY A 290 -4.50 -26.89 1.46
N ASP A 291 -4.22 -27.25 0.21
CA ASP A 291 -5.26 -27.45 -0.80
C ASP A 291 -6.06 -28.73 -0.53
N GLY A 292 -7.33 -28.58 -0.16
CA GLY A 292 -8.22 -29.70 0.18
C GLY A 292 -8.42 -30.70 -0.97
N GLU A 293 -8.23 -30.29 -2.23
CA GLU A 293 -8.28 -31.21 -3.38
C GLU A 293 -7.10 -32.19 -3.41
N LEU A 294 -6.05 -31.94 -2.64
CA LEU A 294 -4.87 -32.80 -2.51
C LEU A 294 -4.82 -33.54 -1.15
N GLU A 295 -5.80 -33.30 -0.28
CA GLU A 295 -5.86 -33.93 1.04
C GLU A 295 -5.97 -35.45 0.90
N GLY A 296 -5.13 -36.18 1.64
CA GLY A 296 -5.16 -37.65 1.63
C GLY A 296 -4.48 -38.35 0.45
N LEU A 297 -4.08 -37.60 -0.58
CA LEU A 297 -3.44 -38.17 -1.75
C LEU A 297 -1.96 -38.50 -1.46
N TYR A 298 -1.44 -39.51 -2.16
CA TYR A 298 -0.02 -39.84 -2.11
C TYR A 298 0.78 -38.82 -2.95
N GLY A 299 1.64 -38.04 -2.31
CA GLY A 299 2.41 -36.97 -2.96
C GLY A 299 3.78 -37.42 -3.43
N MET A 300 4.23 -36.91 -4.57
CA MET A 300 5.58 -37.13 -5.11
C MET A 300 6.19 -35.84 -5.66
N LEU A 301 7.50 -35.73 -5.60
CA LEU A 301 8.28 -34.69 -6.30
C LEU A 301 9.72 -35.14 -6.53
N HIS A 302 10.45 -34.38 -7.34
CA HIS A 302 11.90 -34.45 -7.43
C HIS A 302 12.48 -33.06 -7.20
N THR A 303 13.69 -33.00 -6.64
CA THR A 303 14.44 -31.76 -6.43
C THR A 303 15.94 -32.02 -6.48
N GLU A 304 16.72 -31.05 -6.94
CA GLU A 304 18.18 -31.14 -6.95
C GLU A 304 18.78 -30.78 -5.57
N ASP A 305 18.31 -29.69 -4.95
CA ASP A 305 18.94 -29.11 -3.75
C ASP A 305 17.97 -28.63 -2.65
N LYS A 306 16.64 -28.74 -2.84
CA LYS A 306 15.63 -28.19 -1.91
C LYS A 306 14.96 -29.23 -1.02
N ALA A 307 15.53 -30.42 -0.83
CA ALA A 307 14.90 -31.47 -0.03
C ALA A 307 14.48 -30.99 1.38
N GLY A 308 15.36 -30.27 2.09
CA GLY A 308 15.06 -29.73 3.42
C GLY A 308 13.95 -28.67 3.48
N LEU A 309 13.56 -28.07 2.35
CA LEU A 309 12.35 -27.25 2.27
C LEU A 309 11.10 -28.14 2.30
N TYR A 310 11.04 -29.14 1.42
CA TYR A 310 9.88 -30.03 1.30
C TYR A 310 9.68 -30.95 2.50
N GLU A 311 10.75 -31.29 3.24
CA GLU A 311 10.65 -32.04 4.50
C GLU A 311 9.76 -31.35 5.53
N LYS A 312 9.76 -30.02 5.57
CA LYS A 312 8.89 -29.22 6.46
C LYS A 312 7.40 -29.37 6.12
N TYR A 313 7.08 -29.86 4.93
CA TYR A 313 5.73 -30.06 4.41
C TYR A 313 5.29 -31.53 4.43
N GLY A 314 6.05 -32.40 5.10
CA GLY A 314 5.76 -33.82 5.24
C GLY A 314 6.22 -34.69 4.07
N PHE A 315 7.05 -34.16 3.17
CA PHE A 315 7.74 -35.00 2.20
C PHE A 315 8.97 -35.66 2.84
N HIS A 316 9.30 -36.86 2.40
CA HIS A 316 10.46 -37.61 2.85
C HIS A 316 11.25 -38.10 1.66
N ILE A 317 12.58 -38.13 1.79
CA ILE A 317 13.46 -38.69 0.76
C ILE A 317 13.12 -40.17 0.57
N TYR A 318 12.75 -40.52 -0.66
CA TYR A 318 12.54 -41.90 -1.09
C TYR A 318 13.82 -42.47 -1.70
N GLU A 319 14.48 -41.67 -2.54
CA GLU A 319 15.71 -42.05 -3.25
C GLU A 319 16.57 -40.81 -3.47
N ASN A 320 17.89 -40.94 -3.34
CA ASN A 320 18.84 -39.86 -3.58
C ASN A 320 20.00 -40.39 -4.43
N ASN A 321 20.06 -39.93 -5.67
CA ASN A 321 21.05 -40.35 -6.67
C ASN A 321 22.18 -39.33 -6.84
N GLY A 322 22.38 -38.45 -5.86
CA GLY A 322 23.41 -37.41 -5.84
C GLY A 322 22.93 -36.09 -6.41
N THR A 323 22.54 -36.06 -7.69
CA THR A 323 22.02 -34.87 -8.37
C THR A 323 20.51 -34.74 -8.31
N ASP A 324 19.80 -35.86 -8.11
CA ASP A 324 18.35 -35.92 -8.08
C ASP A 324 17.87 -36.59 -6.78
N ILE A 325 17.01 -35.87 -6.06
CA ILE A 325 16.38 -36.32 -4.82
C ILE A 325 14.90 -36.52 -5.09
N PHE A 326 14.47 -37.78 -5.10
CA PHE A 326 13.05 -38.14 -5.20
C PHE A 326 12.45 -38.16 -3.81
N MET A 327 11.33 -37.46 -3.65
CA MET A 327 10.64 -37.36 -2.38
C MET A 327 9.18 -37.77 -2.49
N LYS A 328 8.65 -38.32 -1.40
CA LYS A 328 7.26 -38.76 -1.29
C LYS A 328 6.60 -38.24 -0.03
N LYS A 329 5.31 -37.99 -0.08
CA LYS A 329 4.44 -37.69 1.07
C LYS A 329 3.41 -38.80 1.18
N VAL A 330 3.42 -39.51 2.30
CA VAL A 330 2.52 -40.65 2.54
C VAL A 330 1.10 -40.12 2.74
N ARG A 331 0.10 -40.95 2.42
CA ARG A 331 -1.30 -40.62 2.71
C ARG A 331 -1.45 -40.38 4.21
N GLY A 332 -2.21 -39.35 4.60
CA GLY A 332 -2.69 -39.29 5.98
C GLY A 332 -3.52 -40.54 6.26
N ASP A 333 -3.40 -41.13 7.45
CA ASP A 333 -4.26 -42.23 7.85
C ASP A 333 -5.71 -41.72 7.85
N HIS A 334 -6.50 -42.13 6.86
CA HIS A 334 -7.95 -41.98 6.87
C HIS A 334 -8.53 -43.21 7.57
N GLU A 335 -9.07 -43.02 8.77
CA GLU A 335 -10.03 -43.96 9.37
C GLU A 335 -11.35 -44.00 8.60
#